data_AF-A0A0M0LHA6-F1
#
_entry.id   AF-A0A0M0LHA6-F1
#
_cell.length_a   1.000
_cell.length_b   1.000
_cell.length_c   1.000
_cell.angle_alpha   90.00
_cell.angle_beta   90.00
_cell.angle_gamma   90.00
#
_symmetry.space_group_name_H-M   'P 1'
#
loop_
_entity.id
_entity.type
_entity.pdbx_description
1 polymer ?
#
loop_
_entity_poly.entity_id
_entity_poly.type
_entity_poly.pdbx_seq_one_letter_code
_entity_poly.pdbx_strand_id
1 'polypeptide(L)'
;MKNEQFEELIIQYEPMIYSIMRSINVYQEQQDYYQLGLISLWKAHERHDYTKGAFAPFAYATIRGYMLAHLRKKVQLADRQPTIHYEMVNAPSYEHTYLEQEYLSPYLEGLSARELTYVMDHIVHGYSFRTMAHTYGVSEETVKAWGKTARKKLRAKKHLFKP
;
A
#
# COMPACT_ATOMS: atom_id res chain seq x y z
N MET A 1 23.67 11.91 -17.64
CA MET A 1 23.97 10.74 -16.78
C MET A 1 22.98 10.52 -15.64
N LYS A 2 22.93 11.29 -14.54
CA LYS A 2 21.98 10.99 -13.42
C LYS A 2 20.49 11.11 -13.80
N ASN A 3 20.15 12.04 -14.71
CA ASN A 3 18.76 12.23 -15.13
C ASN A 3 18.26 11.14 -16.08
N GLU A 4 19.08 10.73 -17.06
CA GLU A 4 18.72 9.67 -18.03
C GLU A 4 18.44 8.33 -17.34
N GLN A 5 19.24 7.97 -16.32
CA GLN A 5 19.01 6.77 -15.51
C GLN A 5 17.70 6.81 -14.73
N PHE A 6 17.21 8.00 -14.38
CA PHE A 6 15.95 8.12 -13.67
C PHE A 6 14.75 8.11 -14.59
N GLU A 7 14.84 8.66 -15.80
CA GLU A 7 13.78 8.56 -16.81
C GLU A 7 13.46 7.09 -17.15
N GLU A 8 14.49 6.24 -17.29
CA GLU A 8 14.31 4.79 -17.44
C GLU A 8 13.64 4.15 -16.22
N LEU A 9 14.01 4.60 -15.02
CA LEU A 9 13.42 4.14 -13.76
C LEU A 9 11.94 4.53 -13.66
N ILE A 10 11.55 5.71 -14.14
CA ILE A 10 10.16 6.14 -14.20
C ILE A 10 9.37 5.19 -15.09
N ILE A 11 9.84 4.92 -16.32
CA ILE A 11 9.16 4.02 -17.25
C ILE A 11 8.96 2.63 -16.62
N GLN A 12 9.97 2.13 -15.92
CA GLN A 12 9.92 0.81 -15.29
C GLN A 12 8.95 0.74 -14.09
N TYR A 13 8.87 1.78 -13.26
CA TYR A 13 8.16 1.76 -11.97
C TYR A 13 6.87 2.57 -11.96
N GLU A 14 6.54 3.28 -13.02
CA GLU A 14 5.27 3.99 -13.19
C GLU A 14 4.04 3.08 -12.97
N PRO A 15 3.97 1.85 -13.51
CA PRO A 15 2.86 0.93 -13.21
C PRO A 15 2.71 0.63 -11.71
N MET A 16 3.82 0.61 -10.97
CA MET A 16 3.83 0.40 -9.53
C MET A 16 3.27 1.62 -8.78
N ILE A 17 3.57 2.83 -9.22
CA ILE A 17 3.01 4.07 -8.66
C ILE A 17 1.48 4.04 -8.79
N TYR A 18 0.96 3.77 -9.99
CA TYR A 18 -0.48 3.67 -10.20
C TYR A 18 -1.12 2.51 -9.43
N SER A 19 -0.45 1.36 -9.34
CA SER A 19 -0.91 0.23 -8.52
C SER A 19 -1.03 0.61 -7.05
N ILE A 20 -0.05 1.35 -6.51
CA ILE A 20 -0.09 1.82 -5.12
C ILE A 20 -1.25 2.82 -4.95
N MET A 21 -1.38 3.81 -5.82
CA MET A 21 -2.48 4.79 -5.79
C MET A 21 -3.85 4.11 -5.75
N ARG A 22 -4.05 3.09 -6.59
CA ARG A 22 -5.27 2.25 -6.55
C ARG A 22 -5.43 1.52 -5.23
N SER A 23 -4.37 0.89 -4.72
CA SER A 23 -4.41 0.12 -3.46
C SER A 23 -4.76 0.95 -2.22
N ILE A 24 -4.49 2.25 -2.24
CA ILE A 24 -4.82 3.17 -1.14
C ILE A 24 -6.05 4.04 -1.45
N ASN A 25 -6.83 3.69 -2.48
CA ASN A 25 -8.09 4.32 -2.85
C ASN A 25 -7.96 5.83 -3.15
N VAL A 26 -6.90 6.24 -3.84
CA VAL A 26 -6.74 7.62 -4.31
C VAL A 26 -7.56 7.84 -5.58
N TYR A 27 -8.75 8.40 -5.41
CA TYR A 27 -9.64 8.78 -6.52
C TYR A 27 -9.65 10.28 -6.80
N GLN A 28 -9.29 11.10 -5.81
CA GLN A 28 -9.15 12.55 -5.94
C GLN A 28 -7.66 12.92 -6.03
N GLU A 29 -7.36 14.01 -6.74
CA GLU A 29 -5.99 14.56 -6.87
C GLU A 29 -4.96 13.52 -7.35
N GLN A 30 -5.36 12.69 -8.32
CA GLN A 30 -4.49 11.64 -8.86
C GLN A 30 -3.15 12.19 -9.36
N GLN A 31 -3.13 13.41 -9.91
CA GLN A 31 -1.90 14.08 -10.35
C GLN A 31 -0.94 14.35 -9.18
N ASP A 32 -1.44 14.80 -8.03
CA ASP A 32 -0.60 15.10 -6.86
C ASP A 32 -0.02 13.82 -6.27
N TYR A 33 -0.82 12.75 -6.22
CA TYR A 33 -0.33 11.44 -5.77
C TYR A 33 0.63 10.81 -6.75
N TYR A 34 0.41 10.96 -8.05
CA TYR A 34 1.36 10.52 -9.07
C TYR A 34 2.69 11.26 -8.93
N GLN A 35 2.67 12.58 -8.79
CA GLN A 35 3.85 13.41 -8.56
C GLN A 35 4.57 13.01 -7.26
N LEU A 36 3.81 12.75 -6.19
CA LEU A 36 4.34 12.25 -4.93
C LEU A 36 4.99 10.86 -5.11
N GLY A 37 4.42 10.02 -5.96
CA GLY A 37 4.99 8.74 -6.39
C GLY A 37 6.33 8.90 -7.08
N LEU A 38 6.44 9.81 -8.05
CA LEU A 38 7.70 10.11 -8.72
C LEU A 38 8.76 10.65 -7.75
N ILE A 39 8.39 11.60 -6.88
CA ILE A 39 9.30 12.17 -5.88
C ILE A 39 9.80 11.08 -4.91
N SER A 40 8.92 10.18 -4.48
CA SER A 40 9.30 9.11 -3.56
C SER A 40 10.10 7.99 -4.24
N LEU A 41 9.86 7.73 -5.53
CA LEU A 41 10.71 6.86 -6.35
C LEU A 41 12.12 7.44 -6.50
N TRP A 42 12.26 8.74 -6.78
CA TRP A 42 13.56 9.43 -6.81
C TRP A 42 14.30 9.27 -5.48
N LYS A 43 13.62 9.53 -4.36
CA LYS A 43 14.20 9.37 -3.02
C LYS A 43 14.59 7.92 -2.71
N ALA A 44 13.82 6.95 -3.20
CA ALA A 44 14.18 5.55 -3.08
C ALA A 44 15.47 5.26 -3.86
N HIS A 45 15.57 5.74 -5.10
CA HIS A 45 16.75 5.58 -5.94
C HIS A 45 18.02 6.14 -5.28
N GLU A 46 17.95 7.36 -4.73
CA GLU A 46 19.10 8.00 -4.07
C GLU A 46 19.56 7.28 -2.78
N ARG A 47 18.64 6.62 -2.08
CA ARG A 47 18.89 6.03 -0.76
C ARG A 47 19.07 4.53 -0.79
N HIS A 48 18.87 3.90 -1.95
CA HIS A 48 18.92 2.45 -2.04
C HIS A 48 20.36 1.97 -1.86
N ASP A 49 20.49 1.00 -0.96
CA ASP A 49 21.73 0.33 -0.68
C ASP A 49 21.62 -1.09 -1.26
N TYR A 50 22.32 -1.33 -2.37
CA TYR A 50 22.29 -2.61 -3.07
C TYR A 50 22.81 -3.77 -2.23
N THR A 51 23.54 -3.51 -1.14
CA THR A 51 23.95 -4.56 -0.18
C THR A 51 22.79 -5.07 0.68
N LYS A 52 21.69 -4.31 0.78
CA LYS A 52 20.51 -4.63 1.61
C LYS A 52 19.38 -5.31 0.83
N GLY A 53 19.59 -5.61 -0.45
CA GLY A 53 18.67 -6.39 -1.28
C GLY A 53 18.16 -5.64 -2.52
N ALA A 54 17.18 -6.23 -3.20
CA ALA A 54 16.65 -5.71 -4.46
C ALA A 54 15.98 -4.34 -4.30
N PHE A 55 16.03 -3.52 -5.35
CA PHE A 55 15.46 -2.17 -5.38
C PHE A 55 13.93 -2.16 -5.35
N ALA A 56 13.27 -3.03 -6.14
CA ALA A 56 11.81 -2.98 -6.30
C ALA A 56 11.00 -3.07 -4.98
N PRO A 57 11.29 -3.98 -4.03
CA PRO A 57 10.59 -4.01 -2.75
C PRO A 57 10.83 -2.75 -1.90
N PHE A 58 12.03 -2.18 -1.97
CA PHE A 58 12.38 -0.95 -1.26
C PHE A 58 11.67 0.27 -1.85
N ALA A 59 11.65 0.38 -3.18
CA ALA A 59 10.93 1.42 -3.90
C ALA A 59 9.42 1.36 -3.61
N TYR A 60 8.80 0.18 -3.69
CA TYR A 60 7.39 -0.02 -3.34
C TYR A 60 7.07 0.47 -1.92
N ALA A 61 7.83 0.02 -0.93
CA ALA A 61 7.63 0.38 0.47
C ALA A 61 7.80 1.90 0.69
N THR A 62 8.77 2.51 0.01
CA THR A 62 9.03 3.94 0.09
C THR A 62 7.87 4.73 -0.51
N ILE A 63 7.49 4.44 -1.76
CA ILE A 63 6.42 5.15 -2.48
C ILE A 63 5.10 5.09 -1.69
N ARG A 64 4.72 3.88 -1.28
CA ARG A 64 3.49 3.66 -0.50
C ARG A 64 3.52 4.37 0.85
N GLY A 65 4.66 4.38 1.53
CA GLY A 65 4.83 5.09 2.81
C GLY A 65 4.60 6.59 2.68
N TYR A 66 5.15 7.21 1.62
CA TYR A 66 4.95 8.64 1.36
C TYR A 66 3.49 8.98 1.04
N MET A 67 2.84 8.20 0.17
CA MET A 67 1.44 8.43 -0.17
C MET A 67 0.49 8.25 1.03
N LEU A 68 0.70 7.23 1.86
CA LEU A 68 -0.08 7.04 3.09
C LEU A 68 0.16 8.17 4.10
N ALA A 69 1.39 8.65 4.24
CA ALA A 69 1.69 9.79 5.10
C ALA A 69 0.96 11.06 4.63
N HIS A 70 0.93 11.30 3.32
CA HIS A 70 0.18 12.41 2.73
C HIS A 70 -1.33 12.27 2.98
N LEU A 71 -1.90 11.09 2.74
CA LEU A 71 -3.32 10.82 3.01
C LEU A 71 -3.69 11.05 4.49
N ARG A 72 -2.88 10.54 5.43
CA ARG A 72 -3.09 10.74 6.88
C ARG A 72 -3.06 12.21 7.27
N LYS A 73 -2.15 13.00 6.69
CA LYS A 73 -2.06 14.44 6.94
C LYS A 73 -3.31 15.17 6.47
N LYS A 74 -3.88 14.78 5.32
CA LYS A 74 -5.12 15.35 4.79
C LYS A 74 -6.32 15.06 5.69
N VAL A 75 -6.49 13.82 6.13
CA VAL A 75 -7.56 13.44 7.07
C VAL A 75 -7.46 14.25 8.36
N GLN A 76 -6.25 14.38 8.93
CA GLN A 76 -6.04 15.18 10.14
C GLN A 76 -6.30 16.69 9.95
N LEU A 77 -6.05 17.22 8.75
CA LEU A 77 -6.36 18.62 8.44
C LEU A 77 -7.87 18.83 8.26
N ALA A 78 -8.57 17.88 7.64
CA ALA A 78 -10.03 17.91 7.49
C ALA A 78 -10.75 17.87 8.86
N ASP A 79 -10.28 17.05 9.80
CA ASP A 79 -10.83 16.95 11.16
C ASP A 79 -10.62 18.24 12.00
N ARG A 80 -9.70 19.12 11.58
CA ARG A 80 -9.34 20.35 12.31
C ARG A 80 -9.96 21.62 11.74
N GLN A 81 -10.70 21.54 10.63
CA GLN A 81 -11.40 22.68 10.05
C GLN A 81 -12.90 22.63 10.41
N PRO A 82 -13.50 23.72 10.89
CA PRO A 82 -14.95 23.77 11.08
C PRO A 82 -15.63 23.61 9.73
N THR A 83 -16.56 22.66 9.68
CA THR A 83 -17.24 22.12 8.51
C THR A 83 -17.87 23.23 7.65
N ILE A 84 -17.34 23.44 6.45
CA ILE A 84 -18.18 23.87 5.33
C ILE A 84 -18.54 22.57 4.61
N HIS A 85 -19.81 22.17 4.74
CA HIS A 85 -20.37 20.99 4.11
C HIS A 85 -20.08 21.02 2.60
N TYR A 86 -19.13 20.21 2.16
CA TYR A 86 -19.18 19.65 0.82
C TYR A 86 -19.74 18.24 0.96
N GLU A 87 -20.68 17.97 0.07
CA GLU A 87 -21.64 16.89 0.06
C GLU A 87 -21.08 15.51 0.38
N MET A 88 -21.91 14.67 0.99
CA MET A 88 -21.73 13.22 1.08
C MET A 88 -21.31 12.65 -0.28
N VAL A 89 -20.02 12.39 -0.48
CA VAL A 89 -19.56 11.68 -1.67
C VAL A 89 -19.48 10.19 -1.34
N ASN A 90 -20.56 9.49 -1.68
CA ASN A 90 -20.65 8.08 -2.06
C ASN A 90 -19.66 7.12 -1.38
N ALA A 91 -20.18 6.28 -0.48
CA ALA A 91 -19.53 5.01 -0.16
C ALA A 91 -19.27 4.27 -1.49
N PRO A 92 -18.02 4.05 -1.91
CA PRO A 92 -17.76 3.35 -3.15
C PRO A 92 -18.15 1.89 -2.95
N SER A 93 -19.11 1.41 -3.75
CA SER A 93 -19.30 -0.01 -3.97
C SER A 93 -17.96 -0.60 -4.43
N TYR A 94 -17.46 -1.56 -3.66
CA TYR A 94 -16.23 -2.30 -3.93
C TYR A 94 -16.34 -3.07 -5.26
N GLU A 95 -16.05 -2.43 -6.38
CA GLU A 95 -15.70 -3.15 -7.60
C GLU A 95 -14.22 -3.51 -7.52
N HIS A 96 -13.94 -4.65 -6.89
CA HIS A 96 -12.68 -5.35 -7.13
C HIS A 96 -12.55 -5.59 -8.63
N THR A 97 -11.48 -5.10 -9.26
CA THR A 97 -11.18 -5.45 -10.64
C THR A 97 -11.05 -6.98 -10.70
N TYR A 98 -11.87 -7.65 -11.51
CA TYR A 98 -11.91 -9.12 -11.64
C TYR A 98 -10.51 -9.75 -11.77
N LEU A 99 -9.61 -9.03 -12.45
CA LEU A 99 -8.21 -9.40 -12.65
C LEU A 99 -7.41 -9.51 -11.33
N GLU A 100 -7.58 -8.56 -10.40
CA GLU A 100 -6.83 -8.53 -9.14
C GLU A 100 -7.28 -9.63 -8.19
N GLN A 101 -8.58 -9.97 -8.23
CA GLN A 101 -9.14 -11.09 -7.48
C GLN A 101 -8.61 -12.43 -8.00
N GLU A 102 -8.45 -12.58 -9.32
CA GLU A 102 -7.94 -13.79 -9.97
C GLU A 102 -6.47 -14.07 -9.63
N TYR A 103 -5.61 -13.05 -9.63
CA TYR A 103 -4.18 -13.22 -9.32
C TYR A 103 -3.86 -13.33 -7.82
N LEU A 104 -4.66 -12.71 -6.94
CA LEU A 104 -4.43 -12.75 -5.49
C LEU A 104 -5.10 -13.96 -4.81
N SER A 105 -6.21 -14.45 -5.35
CA SER A 105 -6.98 -15.57 -4.77
C SER A 105 -6.11 -16.78 -4.39
N PRO A 106 -5.18 -17.28 -5.24
CA PRO A 106 -4.32 -18.41 -4.90
C PRO A 106 -3.38 -18.14 -3.70
N TYR A 107 -2.97 -16.89 -3.49
CA TYR A 107 -2.12 -16.51 -2.36
C TYR A 107 -2.93 -16.39 -1.06
N LEU A 108 -4.16 -15.89 -1.16
CA LEU A 108 -5.06 -15.66 -0.02
C LEU A 108 -5.74 -16.93 0.48
N GLU A 109 -5.79 -18.00 -0.33
CA GLU A 109 -6.39 -19.27 0.04
C GLU A 109 -5.73 -19.89 1.30
N GLY A 110 -6.50 -20.41 2.26
CA GLY A 110 -5.96 -21.01 3.49
C GLY A 110 -5.37 -20.03 4.52
N LEU A 111 -5.48 -18.72 4.30
CA LEU A 111 -5.40 -17.74 5.38
C LEU A 111 -6.70 -17.81 6.20
N SER A 112 -6.57 -17.74 7.52
CA SER A 112 -7.71 -17.56 8.42
C SER A 112 -8.29 -16.16 8.27
N ALA A 113 -9.53 -15.95 8.71
CA ALA A 113 -10.19 -14.65 8.65
C ALA A 113 -9.32 -13.53 9.25
N ARG A 114 -8.66 -13.77 10.38
CA ARG A 114 -7.77 -12.79 11.05
C ARG A 114 -6.48 -12.51 10.26
N GLU A 115 -5.92 -13.53 9.61
CA GLU A 115 -4.75 -13.36 8.74
C GLU A 115 -5.12 -12.60 7.47
N LEU A 116 -6.29 -12.89 6.90
CA LEU A 116 -6.83 -12.16 5.76
C LEU A 116 -7.11 -10.69 6.13
N THR A 117 -7.74 -10.45 7.29
CA THR A 117 -7.90 -9.11 7.85
C THR A 117 -6.57 -8.39 7.95
N TYR A 118 -5.53 -9.03 8.50
CA TYR A 118 -4.20 -8.42 8.53
C TYR A 118 -3.67 -8.08 7.14
N VAL A 119 -3.81 -8.98 6.17
CA VAL A 119 -3.35 -8.73 4.80
C VAL A 119 -4.10 -7.55 4.18
N MET A 120 -5.42 -7.55 4.23
CA MET A 120 -6.22 -6.47 3.65
C MET A 120 -5.94 -5.15 4.37
N ASP A 121 -6.07 -5.10 5.69
CA ASP A 121 -6.04 -3.83 6.40
C ASP A 121 -4.64 -3.27 6.60
N HIS A 122 -3.66 -4.12 6.93
CA HIS A 122 -2.30 -3.66 7.16
C HIS A 122 -1.50 -3.58 5.86
N ILE A 123 -1.53 -4.64 5.04
CA ILE A 123 -0.69 -4.73 3.84
C ILE A 123 -1.32 -3.95 2.69
N VAL A 124 -2.61 -4.16 2.41
CA VAL A 124 -3.29 -3.51 1.26
C VAL A 124 -3.72 -2.08 1.60
N HIS A 125 -4.41 -1.85 2.71
CA HIS A 125 -4.95 -0.54 3.09
C HIS A 125 -4.00 0.32 3.95
N GLY A 126 -3.00 -0.29 4.62
CA GLY A 126 -1.95 0.47 5.30
C GLY A 126 -2.35 1.02 6.67
N TYR A 127 -3.38 0.45 7.29
CA TYR A 127 -3.76 0.78 8.67
C TYR A 127 -2.65 0.41 9.65
N SER A 128 -2.47 1.25 10.67
CA SER A 128 -1.50 0.99 11.73
C SER A 128 -1.97 -0.15 12.64
N PHE A 129 -1.04 -0.82 13.33
CA PHE A 129 -1.41 -1.82 14.33
C PHE A 129 -2.35 -1.26 15.40
N ARG A 130 -2.12 0.00 15.82
CA ARG A 130 -2.99 0.72 16.74
C ARG A 130 -4.41 0.89 16.20
N THR A 131 -4.54 1.33 14.94
CA THR A 131 -5.84 1.50 14.28
C THR A 131 -6.59 0.18 14.22
N MET A 132 -5.92 -0.89 13.78
CA MET A 132 -6.53 -2.21 13.68
C MET A 132 -6.89 -2.79 15.05
N ALA A 133 -6.02 -2.63 16.05
CA ALA A 133 -6.27 -3.03 17.43
C ALA A 133 -7.55 -2.40 17.97
N HIS A 134 -7.72 -1.09 17.75
CA HIS A 134 -8.93 -0.37 18.11
C HIS A 134 -10.15 -0.86 17.32
N THR A 135 -10.06 -0.96 15.98
CA THR A 135 -11.17 -1.40 15.12
C THR A 135 -11.69 -2.79 15.46
N TYR A 136 -10.80 -3.73 15.80
CA TYR A 136 -11.15 -5.13 16.06
C TYR A 136 -11.24 -5.47 17.54
N GLY A 137 -11.07 -4.51 18.44
CA GLY A 137 -11.15 -4.71 19.89
C GLY A 137 -10.08 -5.68 20.43
N VAL A 138 -8.87 -5.65 19.88
CA VAL A 138 -7.74 -6.52 20.27
C VAL A 138 -6.49 -5.71 20.61
N SER A 139 -5.46 -6.36 21.17
CA SER A 139 -4.16 -5.70 21.39
C SER A 139 -3.34 -5.55 20.11
N GLU A 140 -2.43 -4.57 20.07
CA GLU A 140 -1.49 -4.42 18.94
C GLU A 140 -0.62 -5.68 18.77
N GLU A 141 -0.27 -6.35 19.85
CA GLU A 141 0.47 -7.62 19.87
C GLU A 141 -0.32 -8.73 19.18
N THR A 142 -1.63 -8.77 19.36
CA THR A 142 -2.53 -9.70 18.68
C THR A 142 -2.53 -9.44 17.16
N VAL A 143 -2.61 -8.18 16.73
CA VAL A 143 -2.54 -7.80 15.31
C VAL A 143 -1.18 -8.19 14.71
N LYS A 144 -0.08 -7.93 15.42
CA LYS A 144 1.28 -8.34 15.01
C LYS A 144 1.39 -9.86 14.87
N ALA A 145 0.73 -10.62 15.75
CA ALA A 145 0.69 -12.08 15.70
C ALA A 145 -0.03 -12.59 14.43
N TRP A 146 -1.19 -12.01 14.07
CA TRP A 146 -1.87 -12.30 12.80
C TRP A 146 -0.94 -12.08 11.61
N GLY A 147 -0.19 -10.98 11.64
CA GLY A 147 0.79 -10.68 10.60
C GLY A 147 1.97 -11.62 10.52
N LYS A 148 2.41 -12.18 11.66
CA LYS A 148 3.49 -13.17 11.70
C LYS A 148 3.06 -14.47 11.03
N THR A 149 1.86 -14.97 11.34
CA THR A 149 1.37 -16.23 10.77
C THR A 149 0.96 -16.06 9.30
N ALA A 150 0.30 -14.96 8.94
CA ALA A 150 -0.04 -14.62 7.55
C ALA A 150 1.21 -14.59 6.65
N ARG A 151 2.26 -13.85 7.04
CA ARG A 151 3.51 -13.77 6.26
C ARG A 151 4.21 -15.11 6.13
N LYS A 152 4.15 -15.98 7.14
CA LYS A 152 4.71 -17.34 7.06
C LYS A 152 4.00 -18.16 5.97
N LYS A 153 2.67 -18.13 5.93
CA LYS A 153 1.86 -18.82 4.92
C LYS A 153 2.10 -18.27 3.51
N LEU A 154 2.09 -16.94 3.36
CA LEU A 154 2.35 -16.28 2.07
C LEU A 154 3.75 -16.60 1.53
N ARG A 155 4.77 -16.68 2.39
CA ARG A 155 6.14 -17.07 1.98
C ARG A 155 6.24 -18.51 1.50
N ALA A 156 5.50 -19.44 2.10
CA ALA A 156 5.49 -20.83 1.66
C ALA A 156 4.95 -20.98 0.23
N LYS A 157 4.03 -20.09 -0.16
CA LYS A 157 3.41 -20.03 -1.49
C LYS A 157 4.23 -19.29 -2.56
N LYS A 158 5.45 -18.85 -2.23
CA LYS A 158 6.33 -18.12 -3.16
C LYS A 158 6.63 -18.87 -4.46
N HIS A 159 6.49 -20.19 -4.47
CA HIS A 159 6.73 -21.05 -5.63
C HIS A 159 5.55 -21.12 -6.62
N LEU A 160 4.36 -20.60 -6.28
CA LEU A 160 3.18 -20.61 -7.16
C LEU A 160 3.35 -19.74 -8.42
N PHE A 161 4.44 -18.98 -8.50
CA PHE A 161 4.89 -18.29 -9.70
C PHE A 161 6.43 -18.37 -9.74
N LYS A 162 6.96 -19.53 -10.13
CA LYS A 162 8.21 -19.52 -10.90
C LYS A 162 7.81 -19.28 -12.35
N PRO A 163 8.48 -18.35 -13.08
CA PRO A 163 8.29 -18.25 -14.52
C PRO A 163 8.62 -19.57 -15.21
#